data_AF-A0A699UVV2-F1
#
_entry.id   AF-A0A699UVV2-F1
#
_cell.length_a   1.000
_cell.length_b   1.000
_cell.length_c   1.000
_cell.angle_alpha   90.00
_cell.angle_beta   90.00
_cell.angle_gamma   90.00
#
_symmetry.space_group_name_H-M   'P 1'
#
loop_
_entity.id
_entity.type
_entity.pdbx_description
1 polymer ?
#
loop_
_entity_poly.entity_id
_entity_poly.type
_entity_poly.pdbx_seq_one_letter_code
_entity_poly.pdbx_strand_id
1 'polypeptide(L)'
;MPPKRSSTSEASSMSQAAIRKLVVDSIATALETQTTTMAEADNSIRKIPIEKRGNYKEFISCQPFYFNGIEGVVGLIRWFERTESVFSRSNCAEENKVAFATGTLTSD
;
A
#
# COMPACT_ATOMS: atom_id res chain seq x y z
N MET A 1 -23.50 -22.00 -72.21
CA MET A 1 -23.67 -21.47 -70.83
C MET A 1 -22.89 -22.36 -69.88
N PRO A 2 -22.00 -21.85 -69.01
CA PRO A 2 -21.39 -22.67 -67.97
C PRO A 2 -22.10 -22.51 -66.61
N PRO A 3 -21.92 -23.46 -65.66
CA PRO A 3 -22.80 -23.67 -64.52
C PRO A 3 -22.39 -22.89 -63.26
N LYS A 4 -23.39 -22.54 -62.43
CA LYS A 4 -23.23 -21.93 -61.09
C LYS A 4 -22.47 -22.88 -60.15
N ARG A 5 -21.39 -22.40 -59.53
CA ARG A 5 -20.79 -23.02 -58.34
C ARG A 5 -21.57 -22.56 -57.11
N SER A 6 -22.15 -23.51 -56.38
CA SER A 6 -22.57 -23.31 -54.99
C SER A 6 -21.40 -23.68 -54.11
N SER A 7 -20.84 -22.72 -53.36
CA SER A 7 -19.78 -22.98 -52.38
C SER A 7 -20.40 -23.26 -51.02
N THR A 8 -20.37 -24.52 -50.61
CA THR A 8 -20.66 -24.96 -49.24
C THR A 8 -19.49 -24.55 -48.35
N SER A 9 -19.75 -23.62 -47.43
CA SER A 9 -18.82 -23.25 -46.36
C SER A 9 -19.05 -24.18 -45.17
N GLU A 10 -18.22 -25.22 -45.04
CA GLU A 10 -18.10 -25.99 -43.80
C GLU A 10 -17.42 -25.13 -42.74
N ALA A 11 -18.22 -24.49 -41.88
CA ALA A 11 -17.75 -23.91 -40.63
C ALA A 11 -18.28 -24.79 -39.49
N SER A 12 -17.36 -25.53 -38.88
CA SER A 12 -17.55 -26.37 -37.68
C SER A 12 -18.49 -25.71 -36.67
N SER A 13 -19.69 -26.27 -36.52
CA SER A 13 -20.74 -25.76 -35.63
C SER A 13 -20.39 -26.03 -34.16
N MET A 14 -19.55 -25.20 -33.54
CA MET A 14 -19.58 -25.08 -32.07
C MET A 14 -20.98 -24.67 -31.67
N SER A 15 -21.68 -25.52 -30.92
CA SER A 15 -23.04 -25.21 -30.47
C SER A 15 -23.03 -23.99 -29.56
N GLN A 16 -24.06 -23.15 -29.65
CA GLN A 16 -24.20 -21.96 -28.80
C GLN A 16 -24.15 -22.30 -27.29
N ALA A 17 -24.53 -23.52 -26.92
CA ALA A 17 -24.43 -24.04 -25.57
C ALA A 17 -22.99 -24.22 -25.10
N ALA A 18 -22.08 -24.68 -25.96
CA ALA A 18 -20.66 -24.82 -25.64
C ALA A 18 -19.99 -23.46 -25.38
N ILE A 19 -20.35 -22.45 -26.17
CA ILE A 19 -19.85 -21.08 -26.00
C ILE A 19 -20.34 -20.50 -24.67
N ARG A 20 -21.64 -20.63 -24.37
CA ARG A 20 -22.20 -20.15 -23.09
C ARG A 20 -21.55 -20.84 -21.89
N LYS A 21 -21.29 -22.15 -21.99
CA LYS A 21 -20.63 -22.91 -20.93
C LYS A 21 -19.21 -22.40 -20.67
N LEU A 22 -18.43 -22.15 -21.73
CA LEU A 22 -17.07 -21.64 -21.62
C LEU A 22 -17.03 -20.25 -20.96
N VAL A 23 -18.00 -19.38 -21.27
CA VAL A 23 -18.12 -18.07 -20.62
C VAL A 23 -18.39 -18.22 -19.12
N VAL A 24 -19.34 -19.09 -18.74
CA VAL A 24 -19.66 -19.34 -17.32
C VAL A 24 -18.46 -19.91 -16.55
N ASP A 25 -17.77 -20.89 -17.13
CA ASP A 25 -16.61 -21.53 -16.51
C ASP A 25 -15.44 -20.52 -16.35
N SER A 26 -15.25 -19.62 -17.32
CA SER A 26 -14.22 -18.58 -17.23
C SER A 26 -14.50 -17.54 -16.14
N ILE A 27 -15.77 -17.14 -15.98
CA ILE A 27 -16.18 -16.18 -14.94
C ILE A 27 -16.05 -16.83 -13.55
N ALA A 28 -16.46 -18.10 -13.40
CA ALA A 28 -16.30 -18.83 -12.14
C ALA A 28 -14.82 -18.96 -11.75
N THR A 29 -13.95 -19.30 -12.70
CA THR A 29 -12.50 -19.42 -12.47
C THR A 29 -11.88 -18.06 -12.10
N ALA A 30 -12.30 -16.98 -12.74
CA ALA A 30 -11.81 -15.64 -12.43
C ALA A 30 -12.25 -15.18 -11.03
N LEU A 31 -13.47 -15.50 -10.62
CA LEU A 31 -13.97 -15.20 -9.27
C LEU A 31 -13.20 -15.98 -8.18
N GLU A 32 -12.94 -17.27 -8.39
CA GLU A 32 -12.13 -18.08 -7.45
C GLU A 32 -10.67 -17.61 -7.35
N THR A 33 -10.13 -17.12 -8.46
CA THR A 33 -8.78 -16.53 -8.47
C THR A 33 -8.77 -15.19 -7.70
N GLN A 34 -9.83 -14.41 -7.80
CA GLN A 34 -9.96 -13.14 -7.05
C GLN A 34 -10.15 -13.38 -5.55
N THR A 35 -10.94 -14.37 -5.13
CA THR A 35 -11.12 -14.69 -3.71
C THR A 35 -9.85 -15.21 -3.05
N THR A 36 -9.06 -16.03 -3.77
CA THR A 36 -7.77 -16.56 -3.30
C THR A 36 -6.72 -15.44 -3.17
N THR A 37 -6.64 -14.54 -4.15
CA THR A 37 -5.69 -13.42 -4.13
C THR A 37 -6.02 -12.37 -3.06
N MET A 38 -7.31 -12.14 -2.76
CA MET A 38 -7.73 -11.29 -1.64
C MET A 38 -7.36 -11.90 -0.27
N ALA A 39 -7.48 -13.22 -0.12
CA ALA A 39 -7.07 -13.91 1.12
C ALA A 39 -5.54 -13.90 1.34
N GLU A 40 -4.74 -13.91 0.26
CA GLU A 40 -3.29 -13.71 0.34
C GLU A 40 -2.92 -12.25 0.66
N ALA A 41 -3.62 -11.26 0.09
CA ALA A 41 -3.39 -9.85 0.40
C ALA A 41 -3.68 -9.54 1.88
N ASP A 42 -4.75 -10.08 2.45
CA ASP A 42 -5.08 -9.95 3.88
C ASP A 42 -4.03 -10.62 4.78
N ASN A 43 -3.41 -11.71 4.32
CA ASN A 43 -2.30 -12.35 5.04
C ASN A 43 -0.95 -11.66 4.82
N SER A 44 -0.79 -10.83 3.78
CA SER A 44 0.35 -9.96 3.58
C SER A 44 0.30 -8.74 4.51
N ILE A 45 -0.89 -8.16 4.74
CA ILE A 45 -1.10 -7.10 5.73
C ILE A 45 -0.78 -7.58 7.15
N ARG A 46 -1.05 -8.86 7.45
CA ARG A 46 -0.68 -9.52 8.72
C ARG A 46 0.78 -9.99 8.80
N LYS A 47 1.54 -9.91 7.70
CA LYS A 47 2.94 -10.37 7.59
C LYS A 47 3.90 -9.24 7.20
N ILE A 48 3.54 -7.97 7.37
CA ILE A 48 4.59 -7.00 7.70
C ILE A 48 5.04 -7.44 9.09
N PRO A 49 6.27 -7.97 9.27
CA PRO A 49 6.79 -8.10 10.60
C PRO A 49 6.66 -6.70 11.17
N ILE A 50 5.89 -6.51 12.24
CA ILE A 50 5.96 -5.30 13.05
C ILE A 50 7.34 -5.38 13.72
N GLU A 51 8.40 -5.32 12.92
CA GLU A 51 9.78 -5.21 13.28
C GLU A 51 9.91 -3.78 13.76
N LYS A 52 9.51 -3.59 15.03
CA LYS A 52 9.71 -2.39 15.83
C LYS A 52 9.56 -1.11 15.02
N ARG A 53 8.34 -0.83 14.57
CA ARG A 53 7.94 0.55 14.26
C ARG A 53 8.29 1.39 15.48
N GLY A 54 9.34 2.20 15.40
CA GLY A 54 9.89 2.95 16.54
C GLY A 54 8.74 3.58 17.32
N ASN A 55 8.54 3.10 18.55
CA ASN A 55 7.31 3.38 19.28
C ASN A 55 7.37 4.84 19.74
N TYR A 56 6.25 5.56 19.70
CA TYR A 56 6.16 6.92 20.27
C TYR A 56 6.71 6.98 21.71
N LYS A 57 6.56 5.90 22.48
CA LYS A 57 7.17 5.74 23.81
C LYS A 57 8.70 5.87 23.81
N GLU A 58 9.39 5.31 22.82
CA GLU A 58 10.86 5.39 22.69
C GLU A 58 11.31 6.78 22.26
N PHE A 59 10.51 7.45 21.41
CA PHE A 59 10.73 8.86 21.07
C PHE A 59 10.64 9.75 22.32
N ILE A 60 9.57 9.60 23.11
CA ILE A 60 9.37 10.39 24.33
C ILE A 60 10.40 10.07 25.42
N SER A 61 10.82 8.80 25.56
CA SER A 61 11.84 8.43 26.54
C SER A 61 13.21 9.06 26.24
N CYS A 62 13.47 9.44 24.98
CA CYS A 62 14.68 10.15 24.58
C CYS A 62 14.65 11.65 24.91
N GLN A 63 13.56 12.15 25.51
CA GLN A 63 13.35 13.53 25.93
C GLN A 63 13.42 14.52 24.75
N PRO A 64 12.39 14.56 23.89
CA PRO A 64 12.35 15.48 22.77
C PRO A 64 12.34 16.94 23.25
N PHE A 65 12.90 17.80 22.41
CA PHE A 65 12.97 19.24 22.66
C PHE A 65 11.76 19.92 22.01
N TYR A 66 11.07 20.78 22.76
CA TYR A 66 9.91 21.50 22.28
C TYR A 66 10.30 22.87 21.72
N PHE A 67 9.69 23.26 20.61
CA PHE A 67 9.93 24.55 19.97
C PHE A 67 8.67 25.39 19.96
N ASN A 68 8.73 26.57 20.58
CA ASN A 68 7.62 27.51 20.72
C ASN A 68 7.65 28.68 19.74
N GLY A 69 8.60 28.73 18.80
CA GLY A 69 8.69 29.80 17.80
C GLY A 69 9.35 31.11 18.26
N ILE A 70 9.58 31.32 19.57
CA ILE A 70 10.08 32.60 20.12
C ILE A 70 11.55 32.85 19.75
N GLU A 71 12.37 31.80 19.69
CA GLU A 71 13.81 31.88 19.42
C GLU A 71 14.17 32.12 17.94
N GLY A 72 13.17 32.26 17.06
CA GLY A 72 13.34 32.52 15.64
C GLY A 72 14.15 31.44 14.90
N VAL A 73 14.90 31.84 13.86
CA VAL A 73 15.66 30.92 13.00
C VAL A 73 16.75 30.18 13.78
N VAL A 74 17.38 30.82 14.76
CA VAL A 74 18.43 30.19 15.59
C VAL A 74 17.83 29.05 16.43
N GLY A 75 16.68 29.29 17.07
CA GLY A 75 15.98 28.25 17.81
C GLY A 75 15.47 27.13 16.91
N LEU A 76 15.02 27.46 15.69
CA LEU A 76 14.57 26.49 14.72
C LEU A 76 15.70 25.53 14.29
N ILE A 77 16.88 26.07 13.96
CA ILE A 77 18.06 25.25 13.61
C ILE A 77 18.41 24.31 14.78
N ARG A 78 18.46 24.86 16.00
CA ARG A 78 18.76 24.06 17.20
C ARG A 78 17.72 22.97 17.45
N TRP A 79 16.45 23.24 17.18
CA TRP A 79 15.38 22.24 17.28
C TRP A 79 15.54 21.12 16.24
N PHE A 80 15.91 21.43 14.99
CA PHE A 80 16.19 20.42 13.97
C PHE A 80 17.32 19.47 14.40
N GLU A 81 18.47 20.03 14.79
CA GLU A 81 19.64 19.25 15.24
C GLU A 81 19.28 18.30 16.39
N ARG A 82 18.50 18.80 17.35
CA ARG A 82 18.10 18.02 18.53
C ARG A 82 17.08 16.95 18.19
N THR A 83 16.14 17.24 17.29
CA THR A 83 15.11 16.31 16.85
C THR A 83 15.72 15.17 16.02
N GLU A 84 16.70 15.46 15.16
CA GLU A 84 17.46 14.44 14.43
C GLU A 84 18.22 13.49 15.38
N SER A 85 18.87 14.05 16.41
CA SER A 85 19.54 13.26 17.44
C SER A 85 18.56 12.35 18.20
N VAL A 86 17.37 12.86 18.54
CA VAL A 86 16.32 12.06 19.20
C VAL A 86 15.86 10.93 18.29
N PHE A 87 15.62 11.18 17.00
CA PHE A 87 15.23 10.12 16.06
C PHE A 87 16.27 9.02 15.92
N SER A 88 17.55 9.38 15.90
CA SER A 88 18.64 8.39 15.88
C SER A 88 18.66 7.56 17.16
N ARG A 89 18.44 8.17 18.33
CA ARG A 89 18.47 7.47 19.63
C ARG A 89 17.26 6.57 19.85
N SER A 90 16.09 6.98 19.36
CA SER A 90 14.84 6.23 19.51
C SER A 90 14.60 5.19 18.41
N ASN A 91 15.51 5.06 17.44
CA ASN A 91 15.33 4.23 16.24
C ASN A 91 13.98 4.50 15.56
N CYS A 92 13.63 5.78 15.41
CA CYS A 92 12.36 6.15 14.79
C CYS A 92 12.32 5.76 13.31
N ALA A 93 11.27 5.02 12.94
CA ALA A 93 10.98 4.69 11.56
C ALA A 93 10.68 5.97 10.76
N GLU A 94 11.13 6.02 9.50
CA GLU A 94 11.08 7.22 8.65
C GLU A 94 9.64 7.76 8.49
N GLU A 95 8.68 6.85 8.35
CA GLU A 95 7.26 7.18 8.20
C GLU A 95 6.63 7.87 9.43
N ASN A 96 7.26 7.76 10.61
CA ASN A 96 6.76 8.36 11.84
C ASN A 96 7.47 9.67 12.22
N LYS A 97 8.63 9.98 11.64
CA LYS A 97 9.46 11.13 12.04
C LYS A 97 8.68 12.44 11.98
N VAL A 98 8.00 12.70 10.86
CA VAL A 98 7.21 13.94 10.68
C VAL A 98 6.12 14.07 11.73
N ALA A 99 5.35 13.01 11.97
CA ALA A 99 4.27 13.01 12.95
C ALA A 99 4.78 13.27 14.37
N PHE A 100 5.92 12.67 14.74
CA PHE A 100 6.51 12.84 16.06
C PHE A 100 7.15 14.23 16.25
N ALA A 101 7.88 14.73 15.25
CA ALA A 101 8.43 16.09 15.27
C ALA A 101 7.33 17.14 15.41
N THR A 102 6.23 16.98 14.67
CA THR A 102 5.09 17.93 14.74
C THR A 102 4.50 18.00 16.16
N GLY A 103 4.51 16.89 16.90
CA GLY A 103 4.08 16.86 18.31
C GLY A 103 4.99 17.60 19.29
N THR A 104 6.15 18.09 18.85
CA THR A 104 7.07 18.90 19.66
C THR A 104 6.98 20.40 19.36
N LEU A 105 6.17 20.79 18.38
CA LEU A 105 5.88 22.19 18.10
C LEU A 105 4.77 22.67 19.04
N THR A 106 5.00 23.79 19.72
CA THR A 106 4.02 24.40 20.63
C THR A 106 3.68 25.80 20.15
N SER A 107 2.40 26.17 20.19
CA SER A 107 1.99 27.58 20.14
C SER A 107 2.01 28.12 21.57
N ASP A 108 2.83 29.14 21.82
CA ASP A 108 2.69 29.96 23.05
C ASP A 108 1.33 30.66 23.08
#